data_AF-A0A6G3ZEX5-F1
#
_entry.id   AF-A0A6G3ZEX5-F1
#
_cell.length_a   1.000
_cell.length_b   1.000
_cell.length_c   1.000
_cell.angle_alpha   90.00
_cell.angle_beta   90.00
_cell.angle_gamma   90.00
#
_symmetry.space_group_name_H-M   'P 1'
#
loop_
_entity.id
_entity.type
_entity.pdbx_description
1 polymer ?
#
loop_
_entity_poly.entity_id
_entity_poly.type
_entity_poly.pdbx_seq_one_letter_code
_entity_poly.pdbx_strand_id
1 'polypeptide(L)'
;MRQRLTVAIYLLVSLSVAIPSALAQSRGVNYISDIEGQAEVNGNRAHVGDFVHHSDELRVLLGGNVGIVCHNETREQRFPLGTYIITDYCTEVSSSRTGRRRPPRDFDSQLPYVISPRNTALLGVTQPMIRWNSLEGAQEYRVLLFTDSPDNPVWTTQISTPEVRYDGPELQRDTRYRLEITADNGLSSSADIAVGFTLLSESEADRITREVAVLEEINLNPDAEALGLALSYQGYEHEDPAQDTDSPLNQAALEVLQARIDDGTDNSLIYVMQGDIYFSVGLPLRAQEHYQQALTLATKTGQLQGQAGSQDGLALLAQGRGELSEAIAYTEEALALYEVMGDAE
;
A
#
# COMPACT_ATOMS: atom_id res chain seq x y z
N MET A 1 -1.99 42.41 -51.97
CA MET A 1 -1.40 41.98 -50.68
C MET A 1 -2.42 41.12 -49.93
N ARG A 2 -2.28 39.79 -49.98
CA ARG A 2 -3.06 38.83 -49.19
C ARG A 2 -2.06 38.13 -48.28
N GLN A 3 -2.04 38.45 -46.98
CA GLN A 3 -1.28 37.70 -45.99
C GLN A 3 -2.10 36.48 -45.57
N ARG A 4 -1.57 35.29 -45.84
CA ARG A 4 -2.08 34.02 -45.31
C ARG A 4 -1.55 33.89 -43.88
N LEU A 5 -2.44 33.91 -42.89
CA LEU A 5 -2.12 33.46 -41.54
C LEU A 5 -2.07 31.92 -41.57
N THR A 6 -0.89 31.35 -41.45
CA THR A 6 -0.69 29.93 -41.20
C THR A 6 -0.81 29.73 -39.69
N VAL A 7 -1.95 29.23 -39.23
CA VAL A 7 -2.12 28.80 -37.83
C VAL A 7 -1.42 27.45 -37.69
N ALA A 8 -0.25 27.45 -37.04
CA ALA A 8 0.42 26.22 -36.63
C ALA A 8 -0.33 25.65 -35.43
N ILE A 9 -1.09 24.58 -35.66
CA ILE A 9 -1.71 23.77 -34.61
C ILE A 9 -0.59 22.93 -33.99
N TYR A 10 -0.11 23.33 -32.81
CA TYR A 10 0.69 22.45 -31.96
C TYR A 10 -0.26 21.40 -31.35
N LEU A 11 -0.31 20.23 -31.97
CA LEU A 11 -0.87 19.02 -31.36
C LEU A 11 0.09 18.58 -30.25
N LEU A 12 -0.17 19.02 -29.03
CA LEU A 12 0.34 18.40 -27.81
C LEU A 12 -0.31 17.01 -27.71
N VAL A 13 0.35 16.00 -28.28
CA VAL A 13 0.03 14.61 -27.99
C VAL A 13 0.49 14.36 -26.57
N SER A 14 -0.45 14.45 -25.63
CA SER A 14 -0.28 13.92 -24.28
C SER A 14 -0.30 12.39 -24.39
N LEU A 15 0.86 11.79 -24.69
CA LEU A 15 1.09 10.38 -24.41
C LEU A 15 1.05 10.22 -22.89
N SER A 16 -0.16 10.02 -22.37
CA SER A 16 -0.35 9.40 -21.07
C SER A 16 -0.10 7.92 -21.26
N VAL A 17 1.18 7.52 -21.24
CA VAL A 17 1.53 6.12 -21.06
C VAL A 17 1.10 5.79 -19.63
N ALA A 18 -0.05 5.15 -19.50
CA ALA A 18 -0.44 4.54 -18.25
C ALA A 18 0.34 3.22 -18.18
N ILE A 19 1.41 3.21 -17.39
CA ILE A 19 2.15 2.00 -17.06
C ILE A 19 1.38 1.32 -15.91
N PRO A 20 0.95 0.06 -16.04
CA PRO A 20 0.45 -0.70 -14.92
C PRO A 20 1.57 -0.85 -13.90
N SER A 21 1.38 -0.36 -12.67
CA SER A 21 2.33 -0.61 -11.59
C SER A 21 2.13 -2.05 -11.10
N ALA A 22 3.20 -2.84 -11.01
CA ALA A 22 3.16 -4.25 -10.58
C ALA A 22 2.51 -4.49 -9.20
N LEU A 23 2.41 -3.44 -8.37
CA LEU A 23 1.89 -3.52 -6.99
C LEU A 23 0.45 -3.01 -6.82
N ALA A 24 -0.20 -2.52 -7.88
CA ALA A 24 -1.50 -1.86 -7.75
C ALA A 24 -2.67 -2.84 -7.93
N GLN A 25 -3.32 -3.21 -6.81
CA GLN A 25 -4.44 -4.15 -6.66
C GLN A 25 -4.05 -5.61 -6.82
N SER A 26 -3.36 -6.12 -5.81
CA SER A 26 -2.92 -7.50 -5.65
C SER A 26 -4.06 -8.48 -5.32
N ARG A 27 -5.14 -8.46 -6.09
CA ARG A 27 -5.83 -9.72 -6.41
C ARG A 27 -5.00 -10.40 -7.47
N GLY A 28 -3.92 -11.08 -7.10
CA GLY A 28 -3.26 -11.83 -8.16
C GLY A 28 -1.89 -12.39 -7.94
N VAL A 29 -1.18 -12.01 -6.88
CA VAL A 29 0.28 -12.03 -6.99
C VAL A 29 0.87 -13.24 -6.29
N ASN A 30 1.66 -14.02 -7.03
CA ASN A 30 2.51 -15.04 -6.46
C ASN A 30 3.76 -14.37 -5.88
N TYR A 31 4.27 -14.85 -4.77
CA TYR A 31 5.49 -14.31 -4.17
C TYR A 31 6.35 -15.41 -3.55
N ILE A 32 7.66 -15.17 -3.54
CA ILE A 32 8.62 -16.10 -2.94
C ILE A 32 8.45 -16.07 -1.43
N SER A 33 8.07 -17.20 -0.83
CA SER A 33 7.88 -17.31 0.61
C SER A 33 9.15 -17.65 1.37
N ASP A 34 10.08 -18.36 0.73
CA ASP A 34 11.29 -18.83 1.38
C ASP A 34 12.36 -19.18 0.35
N ILE A 35 13.63 -18.99 0.70
CA ILE A 35 14.78 -19.39 -0.13
C ILE A 35 15.82 -20.07 0.75
N GLU A 36 15.94 -21.38 0.60
CA GLU A 36 17.11 -22.13 1.03
C GLU A 36 18.15 -22.06 -0.09
N GLY A 37 19.38 -21.64 0.21
CA GLY A 37 20.47 -21.57 -0.78
C GLY A 37 20.41 -20.33 -1.67
N GLN A 38 20.40 -20.51 -2.98
CA GLN A 38 20.38 -19.42 -3.96
C GLN A 38 19.37 -19.72 -5.06
N ALA A 39 18.66 -18.68 -5.49
CA ALA A 39 17.71 -18.75 -6.57
C ALA A 39 17.78 -17.49 -7.43
N GLU A 40 17.30 -17.63 -8.65
CA GLU A 40 17.18 -16.54 -9.61
C GLU A 40 15.80 -16.54 -10.24
N VAL A 41 15.27 -15.35 -10.53
CA VAL A 41 14.07 -15.12 -11.33
C VAL A 41 14.51 -14.35 -12.57
N ASN A 42 14.25 -14.91 -13.76
CA ASN A 42 14.66 -14.35 -15.06
C ASN A 42 16.17 -14.02 -15.11
N GLY A 43 17.00 -14.84 -14.45
CA GLY A 43 18.46 -14.67 -14.40
C GLY A 43 18.95 -13.61 -13.38
N ASN A 44 18.05 -12.98 -12.63
CA ASN A 44 18.39 -12.05 -11.56
C ASN A 44 18.28 -12.72 -10.20
N ARG A 45 19.14 -12.34 -9.25
CA ARG A 45 19.10 -12.90 -7.90
C ARG A 45 17.73 -12.67 -7.25
N ALA A 46 17.11 -13.76 -6.81
CA ALA A 46 15.85 -13.74 -6.10
C ALA A 46 16.03 -13.47 -4.60
N HIS A 47 15.05 -12.80 -4.00
CA HIS A 47 14.93 -12.54 -2.57
C HIS A 47 13.57 -13.05 -2.08
N VAL A 48 13.51 -13.34 -0.78
CA VAL A 48 12.22 -13.63 -0.14
C VAL A 48 11.31 -12.41 -0.31
N GLY A 49 10.04 -12.63 -0.58
CA GLY A 49 9.05 -11.60 -0.82
C GLY A 49 9.00 -11.06 -2.25
N ASP A 50 9.99 -11.37 -3.11
CA ASP A 50 9.93 -10.99 -4.52
C ASP A 50 8.65 -11.57 -5.15
N PHE A 51 7.92 -10.71 -5.85
CA PHE A 51 6.75 -11.11 -6.63
C PHE A 51 7.20 -11.85 -7.87
N VAL A 52 6.50 -12.92 -8.23
CA VAL A 52 6.81 -13.71 -9.42
C VAL A 52 5.60 -13.78 -10.34
N HIS A 53 5.82 -13.35 -11.57
CA HIS A 53 4.83 -13.42 -12.62
C HIS A 53 4.73 -14.84 -13.17
N HIS A 54 3.59 -15.19 -13.78
CA HIS A 54 3.37 -16.54 -14.28
C HIS A 54 4.35 -16.91 -15.42
N SER A 55 4.81 -15.93 -16.20
CA SER A 55 5.78 -16.15 -17.27
C SER A 55 7.23 -16.25 -16.80
N ASP A 56 7.49 -16.00 -15.52
CA ASP A 56 8.85 -15.96 -15.01
C ASP A 56 9.50 -17.34 -14.99
N GLU A 57 10.81 -17.35 -15.29
CA GLU A 57 11.66 -18.50 -15.10
C GLU A 57 12.30 -18.44 -13.71
N LEU A 58 11.93 -19.38 -12.84
CA LEU A 58 12.59 -19.62 -11.57
C LEU A 58 13.73 -20.64 -11.76
N ARG A 59 14.94 -20.25 -11.39
CA ARG A 59 16.11 -21.14 -11.35
C ARG A 59 16.60 -21.31 -9.92
N VAL A 60 16.43 -22.52 -9.39
CA VAL A 60 16.91 -22.91 -8.06
C VAL A 60 18.31 -23.53 -8.21
N LEU A 61 19.31 -22.98 -7.53
CA LEU A 61 20.71 -23.39 -7.67
C LEU A 61 21.07 -24.56 -6.73
N LEU A 62 22.27 -25.12 -6.92
CA LEU A 62 22.72 -26.34 -6.24
C LEU A 62 22.59 -26.22 -4.71
N GLY A 63 21.86 -27.16 -4.11
CA GLY A 63 21.60 -27.18 -2.66
C GLY A 63 20.51 -26.22 -2.21
N GLY A 64 19.76 -25.63 -3.14
CA GLY A 64 18.66 -24.74 -2.86
C GLY A 64 17.27 -25.39 -2.94
N ASN A 65 16.32 -24.71 -2.31
CA ASN A 65 14.90 -25.01 -2.33
C ASN A 65 14.14 -23.70 -2.16
N VAL A 66 13.15 -23.43 -3.00
CA VAL A 66 12.39 -22.18 -2.99
C VAL A 66 10.95 -22.47 -2.66
N GLY A 67 10.38 -21.72 -1.73
CA GLY A 67 8.94 -21.67 -1.49
C GLY A 67 8.29 -20.55 -2.30
N ILE A 68 7.14 -20.81 -2.91
CA ILE A 68 6.27 -19.79 -3.49
C ILE A 68 4.86 -19.97 -2.96
N VAL A 69 4.25 -18.88 -2.52
CA VAL A 69 2.81 -18.82 -2.26
C VAL A 69 2.13 -18.33 -3.54
N CYS A 70 1.30 -19.17 -4.14
CA CYS A 70 0.57 -18.83 -5.35
C CYS A 70 -0.70 -18.03 -5.03
N HIS A 71 -1.12 -17.16 -5.96
CA HIS A 71 -2.39 -16.46 -5.85
C HIS A 71 -3.58 -17.43 -5.90
N ASN A 72 -4.52 -17.26 -4.97
CA ASN A 72 -5.67 -18.13 -4.70
C ASN A 72 -5.34 -19.47 -4.00
N GLU A 73 -4.07 -19.76 -3.72
CA GLU A 73 -3.70 -20.94 -2.96
C GLU A 73 -3.22 -20.56 -1.56
N THR A 74 -3.88 -21.08 -0.54
CA THR A 74 -3.41 -20.99 0.85
C THR A 74 -2.31 -22.01 1.15
N ARG A 75 -1.49 -22.35 0.15
CA ARG A 75 -0.44 -23.36 0.26
C ARG A 75 0.81 -22.89 -0.45
N GLU A 76 1.93 -23.14 0.22
CA GLU A 76 3.25 -22.95 -0.34
C GLU A 76 3.60 -24.13 -1.25
N GLN A 77 4.04 -23.83 -2.47
CA GLN A 77 4.67 -24.78 -3.37
C GLN A 77 6.18 -24.72 -3.21
N ARG A 78 6.83 -25.90 -3.15
CA ARG A 78 8.28 -26.03 -2.92
C ARG A 78 8.99 -26.53 -4.18
N PHE A 79 10.03 -25.81 -4.55
CA PHE A 79 10.81 -25.99 -5.78
C PHE A 79 12.24 -26.37 -5.41
N PRO A 80 12.63 -27.65 -5.52
CA PRO A 80 14.01 -28.07 -5.31
C PRO A 80 14.91 -27.59 -6.46
N LEU A 81 16.19 -27.97 -6.45
CA LEU A 81 17.14 -27.72 -7.54
C LEU A 81 16.53 -28.00 -8.93
N GLY A 82 16.48 -26.98 -9.78
CA GLY A 82 15.90 -27.08 -11.11
C GLY A 82 15.60 -25.71 -11.74
N THR A 83 15.02 -25.77 -12.94
CA THR A 83 14.48 -24.61 -13.65
C THR A 83 12.99 -24.85 -13.87
N TYR A 84 12.18 -23.85 -13.55
CA TYR A 84 10.72 -23.92 -13.53
C TYR A 84 10.13 -22.69 -14.21
N ILE A 85 9.03 -22.88 -14.93
CA ILE A 85 8.20 -21.77 -15.41
C ILE A 85 7.00 -21.67 -14.48
N ILE A 86 6.76 -20.49 -13.90
CA ILE A 86 5.77 -20.34 -12.81
C ILE A 86 4.35 -20.78 -13.25
N THR A 87 3.96 -20.54 -14.51
CA THR A 87 2.63 -20.89 -15.04
C THR A 87 2.29 -22.38 -14.97
N ASP A 88 3.30 -23.25 -14.93
CA ASP A 88 3.10 -24.70 -14.83
C ASP A 88 2.65 -25.12 -13.41
N TYR A 89 2.78 -24.21 -12.43
CA TYR A 89 2.63 -24.49 -11.00
C TYR A 89 1.62 -23.58 -10.32
N CYS A 90 1.69 -22.27 -10.57
CA CYS A 90 0.70 -21.29 -10.14
C CYS A 90 -0.25 -21.01 -11.31
N THR A 91 -1.56 -21.19 -11.11
CA THR A 91 -2.55 -20.98 -12.17
C THR A 91 -2.65 -19.52 -12.59
N GLU A 92 -2.86 -19.31 -13.89
CA GLU A 92 -3.04 -17.98 -14.49
C GLU A 92 -4.22 -17.22 -13.88
N VAL A 93 -3.97 -15.96 -13.53
CA VAL A 93 -5.02 -15.04 -13.09
C VAL A 93 -5.42 -14.21 -14.30
N SER A 94 -6.71 -14.17 -14.61
CA SER A 94 -7.25 -13.12 -15.47
C SER A 94 -6.90 -11.78 -14.83
N SER A 95 -5.96 -11.04 -15.40
CA SER A 95 -5.57 -9.72 -14.92
C SER A 95 -6.82 -8.87 -14.67
N SER A 96 -7.15 -8.63 -13.40
CA SER A 96 -8.14 -7.61 -13.09
C SER A 96 -7.50 -6.28 -13.44
N ARG A 97 -8.22 -5.44 -14.20
CA ARG A 97 -7.77 -4.09 -14.54
C ARG A 97 -7.20 -3.40 -13.31
N THR A 98 -5.90 -3.14 -13.33
CA THR A 98 -5.23 -2.30 -12.33
C THR A 98 -5.98 -0.97 -12.26
N GLY A 99 -6.59 -0.67 -11.12
CA GLY A 99 -7.15 0.64 -10.86
C GLY A 99 -6.07 1.71 -11.05
N ARG A 100 -6.38 2.78 -11.79
CA ARG A 100 -5.44 3.88 -11.97
C ARG A 100 -5.14 4.51 -10.62
N ARG A 101 -3.91 4.38 -10.12
CA ARG A 101 -3.43 5.18 -8.98
C ARG A 101 -3.51 6.65 -9.39
N ARG A 102 -4.39 7.40 -8.74
CA ARG A 102 -4.44 8.86 -8.90
C ARG A 102 -3.52 9.45 -7.84
N PRO A 103 -2.57 10.31 -8.21
CA PRO A 103 -1.75 10.97 -7.22
C PRO A 103 -2.63 11.82 -6.30
N PRO A 104 -2.36 11.82 -4.98
CA PRO A 104 -3.04 12.73 -4.07
C PRO A 104 -2.75 14.17 -4.53
N ARG A 105 -3.81 14.89 -4.90
CA ARG A 105 -3.74 16.32 -5.23
C ARG A 105 -4.16 17.11 -4.00
N ASP A 106 -3.57 18.29 -3.83
CA ASP A 106 -4.00 19.28 -2.83
C ASP A 106 -3.83 18.84 -1.35
N PHE A 107 -2.76 18.09 -1.04
CA PHE A 107 -2.41 17.78 0.35
C PHE A 107 -1.80 18.99 1.06
N ASP A 108 -2.42 19.42 2.15
CA ASP A 108 -1.91 20.52 2.99
C ASP A 108 -1.26 19.96 4.26
N SER A 109 0.08 20.03 4.31
CA SER A 109 0.88 19.58 5.45
C SER A 109 0.78 20.48 6.68
N GLN A 110 0.15 21.65 6.55
CA GLN A 110 -0.08 22.59 7.64
C GLN A 110 -1.38 22.33 8.40
N LEU A 111 -2.18 21.35 7.97
CA LEU A 111 -3.38 20.92 8.67
C LEU A 111 -3.07 19.82 9.70
N PRO A 112 -3.89 19.68 10.75
CA PRO A 112 -3.81 18.55 11.67
C PRO A 112 -4.46 17.31 11.02
N TYR A 113 -3.98 16.90 9.85
CA TYR A 113 -4.56 15.80 9.08
C TYR A 113 -4.50 14.49 9.87
N VAL A 114 -5.57 13.71 9.82
CA VAL A 114 -5.65 12.41 10.49
C VAL A 114 -4.68 11.45 9.83
N ILE A 115 -3.87 10.76 10.64
CA ILE A 115 -2.89 9.75 10.21
C ILE A 115 -3.49 8.37 10.36
N SER A 116 -4.11 8.06 11.51
CA SER A 116 -4.79 6.80 11.76
C SER A 116 -5.95 6.98 12.73
N PRO A 117 -7.02 6.19 12.63
CA PRO A 117 -7.40 5.41 11.44
C PRO A 117 -7.76 6.35 10.26
N ARG A 118 -7.32 6.03 9.03
CA ARG A 118 -7.58 6.83 7.83
C ARG A 118 -7.97 5.92 6.67
N ASN A 119 -9.20 6.08 6.17
CA ASN A 119 -9.75 5.32 5.05
C ASN A 119 -9.56 3.81 5.20
N THR A 120 -9.97 3.28 6.35
CA THR A 120 -9.74 1.89 6.72
C THR A 120 -10.98 1.24 7.32
N ALA A 121 -11.18 -0.04 7.10
CA ALA A 121 -11.99 -0.86 7.99
C ALA A 121 -11.17 -1.32 9.21
N LEU A 122 -11.81 -1.57 10.35
CA LEU A 122 -11.17 -2.04 11.59
C LEU A 122 -11.64 -3.45 11.96
N LEU A 123 -10.69 -4.35 12.22
CA LEU A 123 -10.91 -5.73 12.67
C LEU A 123 -11.13 -5.78 14.18
N GLY A 124 -12.37 -5.58 14.62
CA GLY A 124 -12.74 -5.75 16.04
C GLY A 124 -12.13 -4.73 17.02
N VAL A 125 -11.42 -3.72 16.54
CA VAL A 125 -10.83 -2.66 17.37
C VAL A 125 -11.90 -1.64 17.75
N THR A 126 -12.45 -1.77 18.96
CA THR A 126 -13.53 -0.90 19.48
C THR A 126 -13.02 0.38 20.16
N GLN A 127 -11.73 0.44 20.50
CA GLN A 127 -11.07 1.61 21.09
C GLN A 127 -9.83 2.00 20.27
N PRO A 128 -10.01 2.43 19.01
CA PRO A 128 -8.90 2.75 18.12
C PRO A 128 -8.04 3.88 18.68
N MET A 129 -6.74 3.80 18.42
CA MET A 129 -5.82 4.91 18.63
C MET A 129 -5.95 5.89 17.47
N ILE A 130 -6.43 7.09 17.77
CA ILE A 130 -6.56 8.19 16.81
C ILE A 130 -5.27 8.99 16.85
N ARG A 131 -4.63 9.21 15.69
CA ARG A 131 -3.39 9.97 15.53
C ARG A 131 -3.53 10.98 14.41
N TRP A 132 -2.88 12.12 14.54
CA TRP A 132 -2.86 13.18 13.53
C TRP A 132 -1.51 13.89 13.48
N ASN A 133 -1.35 14.71 12.45
CA ASN A 133 -0.18 15.57 12.31
C ASN A 133 -0.17 16.67 13.38
N SER A 134 0.91 16.74 14.14
CA SER A 134 1.09 17.85 15.09
C SER A 134 1.45 19.13 14.34
N LEU A 135 0.90 20.25 14.78
CA LEU A 135 1.23 21.57 14.27
C LEU A 135 2.23 22.28 15.17
N GLU A 136 3.18 22.99 14.57
CA GLU A 136 4.10 23.84 15.32
C GLU A 136 3.32 24.96 16.03
N GLY A 137 3.52 25.08 17.35
CA GLY A 137 2.89 26.11 18.17
C GLY A 137 1.47 25.80 18.66
N ALA A 138 0.83 24.72 18.20
CA ALA A 138 -0.45 24.27 18.75
C ALA A 138 -0.24 23.61 20.12
N GLN A 139 -1.04 24.00 21.12
CA GLN A 139 -0.96 23.48 22.48
C GLN A 139 -2.08 22.50 22.81
N GLU A 140 -3.21 22.61 22.11
CA GLU A 140 -4.40 21.81 22.32
C GLU A 140 -5.11 21.48 21.01
N TYR A 141 -5.72 20.31 20.97
CA TYR A 141 -6.55 19.83 19.88
C TYR A 141 -7.92 19.44 20.39
N ARG A 142 -8.95 19.76 19.62
CA ARG A 142 -10.28 19.20 19.75
C ARG A 142 -10.44 18.07 18.74
N VAL A 143 -10.82 16.89 19.22
CA VAL A 143 -11.06 15.71 18.38
C VAL A 143 -12.55 15.41 18.40
N LEU A 144 -13.16 15.30 17.22
CA LEU A 144 -14.56 14.99 17.04
C LEU A 144 -14.70 13.72 16.21
N LEU A 145 -15.64 12.87 16.63
CA LEU A 145 -16.05 11.67 15.90
C LEU A 145 -17.51 11.81 15.50
N PHE A 146 -17.80 11.58 14.22
CA PHE A 146 -19.14 11.64 13.65
C PHE A 146 -19.51 10.28 13.05
N THR A 147 -20.81 10.00 12.97
CA THR A 147 -21.39 9.03 12.04
C THR A 147 -21.86 9.77 10.77
N ASP A 148 -22.87 9.26 10.06
CA ASP A 148 -23.42 9.89 8.85
C ASP A 148 -24.06 11.27 9.09
N SER A 149 -24.36 11.65 10.33
CA SER A 149 -24.89 12.97 10.65
C SER A 149 -23.76 13.99 10.82
N PRO A 150 -23.63 15.02 9.96
CA PRO A 150 -22.51 15.95 10.00
C PRO A 150 -22.59 16.95 11.16
N ASP A 151 -23.77 17.19 11.72
CA ASP A 151 -24.01 18.29 12.64
C ASP A 151 -23.77 17.93 14.11
N ASN A 152 -23.77 16.64 14.45
CA ASN A 152 -23.74 16.17 15.83
C ASN A 152 -22.64 15.12 16.01
N PRO A 153 -21.49 15.48 16.62
CA PRO A 153 -20.48 14.49 16.94
C PRO A 153 -21.02 13.49 17.97
N VAL A 154 -20.78 12.21 17.75
CA VAL A 154 -21.10 11.14 18.70
C VAL A 154 -20.10 11.07 19.85
N TRP A 155 -18.92 11.67 19.67
CA TRP A 155 -17.90 11.80 20.71
C TRP A 155 -17.01 13.02 20.43
N THR A 156 -16.59 13.69 21.50
CA THR A 156 -15.70 14.86 21.46
C THR A 156 -14.75 14.79 22.64
N THR A 157 -13.47 15.12 22.42
CA THR A 157 -12.48 15.31 23.49
C THR A 157 -11.53 16.48 23.20
N GLN A 158 -10.79 16.90 24.22
CA GLN A 158 -9.74 17.92 24.13
C GLN A 158 -8.45 17.38 24.75
N ILE A 159 -7.33 17.51 24.04
CA ILE A 159 -6.05 16.91 24.44
C ILE A 159 -4.87 17.69 23.85
N SER A 160 -3.71 17.65 24.52
CA SER A 160 -2.49 18.36 24.11
C SER A 160 -1.51 17.50 23.30
N THR A 161 -1.74 16.20 23.20
CA THR A 161 -0.90 15.25 22.43
C THR A 161 -1.53 14.97 21.07
N PRO A 162 -0.73 14.73 20.01
CA PRO A 162 -1.23 14.44 18.67
C PRO A 162 -1.80 13.01 18.49
N GLU A 163 -2.18 12.40 19.61
CA GLU A 163 -2.80 11.09 19.66
C GLU A 163 -3.74 10.98 20.86
N VAL A 164 -4.81 10.20 20.69
CA VAL A 164 -5.76 9.87 21.75
C VAL A 164 -6.36 8.49 21.50
N ARG A 165 -6.49 7.68 22.56
CA ARG A 165 -7.28 6.45 22.50
C ARG A 165 -8.75 6.80 22.62
N TYR A 166 -9.56 6.31 21.70
CA TYR A 166 -11.02 6.47 21.78
C TYR A 166 -11.56 5.88 23.10
N ASP A 167 -12.27 6.70 23.86
CA ASP A 167 -12.85 6.37 25.17
C ASP A 167 -14.36 6.68 25.25
N GLY A 168 -15.00 6.88 24.10
CA GLY A 168 -16.40 7.23 23.99
C GLY A 168 -17.38 6.06 24.15
N PRO A 169 -18.66 6.28 23.79
CA PRO A 169 -19.68 5.23 23.75
C PRO A 169 -19.29 4.04 22.88
N GLU A 170 -20.02 2.93 23.02
CA GLU A 170 -19.78 1.75 22.18
C GLU A 170 -19.98 2.10 20.69
N LEU A 171 -18.97 1.77 19.87
CA LEU A 171 -19.03 1.93 18.43
C LEU A 171 -19.97 0.90 17.80
N GLN A 172 -20.81 1.36 16.89
CA GLN A 172 -21.71 0.55 16.10
C GLN A 172 -20.93 -0.14 14.98
N ARG A 173 -21.23 -1.41 14.76
CA ARG A 173 -20.67 -2.19 13.65
C ARG A 173 -21.34 -1.79 12.34
N ASP A 174 -20.64 -2.05 11.24
CA ASP A 174 -21.02 -1.70 9.87
C ASP A 174 -21.40 -0.21 9.73
N THR A 175 -20.82 0.63 10.58
CA THR A 175 -21.09 2.06 10.64
C THR A 175 -19.83 2.82 10.25
N ARG A 176 -19.98 3.74 9.30
CA ARG A 176 -18.89 4.63 8.92
C ARG A 176 -18.76 5.75 9.94
N TYR A 177 -17.54 5.93 10.41
CA TYR A 177 -17.14 7.03 11.26
C TYR A 177 -16.24 8.00 10.51
N ARG A 178 -16.41 9.29 10.78
CA ARG A 178 -15.58 10.39 10.28
C ARG A 178 -14.90 11.09 11.43
N LEU A 179 -13.62 11.41 11.25
CA LEU A 179 -12.80 12.12 12.22
C LEU A 179 -12.59 13.58 11.80
N GLU A 180 -12.61 14.47 12.79
CA GLU A 180 -12.24 15.87 12.61
C GLU A 180 -11.34 16.32 13.77
N ILE A 181 -10.20 16.89 13.43
CA ILE A 181 -9.22 17.42 14.37
C ILE A 181 -9.11 18.92 14.16
N THR A 182 -9.28 19.71 15.22
CA THR A 182 -9.11 21.16 15.17
C THR A 182 -8.09 21.59 16.21
N ALA A 183 -7.04 22.27 15.78
CA ALA A 183 -6.07 22.88 16.68
C ALA A 183 -6.61 24.18 17.31
N ASP A 184 -6.06 24.57 18.46
CA ASP A 184 -6.34 25.84 19.15
C ASP A 184 -6.11 27.11 18.31
N ASN A 185 -5.23 27.04 17.31
CA ASN A 185 -5.00 28.09 16.32
C ASN A 185 -6.10 28.19 15.23
N GLY A 186 -7.10 27.30 15.26
CA GLY A 186 -8.25 27.29 14.36
C GLY A 186 -8.07 26.47 13.07
N LEU A 187 -6.88 25.93 12.80
CA LEU A 187 -6.67 25.02 11.66
C LEU A 187 -7.37 23.68 11.94
N SER A 188 -8.05 23.15 10.93
CA SER A 188 -8.87 21.94 11.06
C SER A 188 -8.61 20.95 9.93
N SER A 189 -8.62 19.66 10.26
CA SER A 189 -8.58 18.58 9.28
C SER A 189 -9.83 18.54 8.41
N SER A 190 -10.90 19.25 8.75
CA SER A 190 -12.10 19.38 7.90
C SER A 190 -11.85 20.16 6.61
N ALA A 191 -10.72 20.86 6.51
CA ALA A 191 -10.28 21.50 5.27
C ALA A 191 -9.59 20.50 4.31
N ASP A 192 -9.28 19.29 4.78
CA ASP A 192 -8.81 18.15 3.98
C ASP A 192 -10.01 17.28 3.52
N ILE A 193 -9.74 16.21 2.77
CA ILE A 193 -10.71 15.16 2.49
C ILE A 193 -11.28 14.58 3.79
N ALA A 194 -12.59 14.32 3.79
CA ALA A 194 -13.24 13.65 4.91
C ALA A 194 -12.71 12.22 5.05
N VAL A 195 -12.07 11.92 6.18
CA VAL A 195 -11.47 10.62 6.46
C VAL A 195 -12.00 10.02 7.75
N GLY A 196 -11.88 8.71 7.85
CA GLY A 196 -12.21 7.97 9.06
C GLY A 196 -12.18 6.48 8.80
N PHE A 197 -13.10 5.75 9.42
CA PHE A 197 -13.04 4.30 9.48
C PHE A 197 -14.40 3.64 9.59
N THR A 198 -14.46 2.36 9.29
CA THR A 198 -15.64 1.52 9.49
C THR A 198 -15.30 0.42 10.49
N LEU A 199 -16.10 0.25 11.54
CA LEU A 199 -15.96 -0.90 12.44
C LEU A 199 -16.71 -2.09 11.83
N LEU A 200 -16.02 -3.19 11.53
CA LEU A 200 -16.64 -4.35 10.89
C LEU A 200 -17.58 -5.13 11.82
N SER A 201 -18.58 -5.78 11.22
CA SER A 201 -19.37 -6.84 11.87
C SER A 201 -18.48 -7.94 12.46
N GLU A 202 -19.01 -8.67 13.44
CA GLU A 202 -18.30 -9.84 14.01
C GLU A 202 -18.13 -10.93 12.96
N SER A 203 -19.14 -11.16 12.12
CA SER A 203 -19.06 -12.17 11.06
C SER A 203 -17.97 -11.87 10.05
N GLU A 204 -17.83 -10.62 9.62
CA GLU A 204 -16.75 -10.22 8.69
C GLU A 204 -15.39 -10.30 9.37
N ALA A 205 -15.26 -9.80 10.60
CA ALA A 205 -14.01 -9.88 11.34
C ALA A 205 -13.57 -11.35 11.53
N ASP A 206 -14.47 -12.23 11.96
CA ASP A 206 -14.20 -13.66 12.14
C ASP A 206 -13.83 -14.36 10.83
N ARG A 207 -14.47 -13.98 9.72
CA ARG A 207 -14.15 -14.50 8.39
C ARG A 207 -12.72 -14.14 8.00
N ILE A 208 -12.36 -12.86 8.08
CA ILE A 208 -11.03 -12.38 7.72
C ILE A 208 -9.97 -13.01 8.62
N THR A 209 -10.22 -13.10 9.94
CA THR A 209 -9.31 -13.76 10.89
C THR A 209 -9.07 -15.22 10.49
N ARG A 210 -10.10 -15.96 10.07
CA ARG A 210 -9.91 -17.35 9.59
C ARG A 210 -9.16 -17.44 8.27
N GLU A 211 -9.39 -16.50 7.35
CA GLU A 211 -8.71 -16.47 6.05
C GLU A 211 -7.21 -16.23 6.21
N VAL A 212 -6.82 -15.27 7.06
CA VAL A 212 -5.40 -14.94 7.27
C VAL A 212 -4.67 -15.93 8.18
N ALA A 213 -5.38 -16.60 9.10
CA ALA A 213 -4.78 -17.62 9.99
C ALA A 213 -4.09 -18.75 9.22
N VAL A 214 -4.51 -19.03 7.97
CA VAL A 214 -3.84 -20.06 7.17
C VAL A 214 -2.40 -19.65 6.82
N LEU A 215 -2.10 -18.36 6.64
CA LEU A 215 -0.73 -17.89 6.40
C LEU A 215 0.16 -18.09 7.63
N GLU A 216 -0.40 -17.89 8.83
CA GLU A 216 0.28 -18.11 10.11
C GLU A 216 0.59 -19.61 10.34
N GLU A 217 -0.27 -20.51 9.85
CA GLU A 217 -0.09 -21.97 9.99
C GLU A 217 1.02 -22.54 9.08
N ILE A 218 1.32 -21.90 7.95
CA ILE A 218 2.32 -22.41 6.97
C ILE A 218 3.76 -22.14 7.44
N ASN A 219 3.97 -21.38 8.52
CA ASN A 219 5.29 -21.04 9.08
C ASN A 219 6.24 -20.52 7.99
N LEU A 220 5.80 -19.45 7.33
CA LEU A 220 6.55 -18.77 6.27
C LEU A 220 7.76 -18.03 6.84
N ASN A 221 8.63 -17.54 5.96
CA ASN A 221 9.58 -16.51 6.36
C ASN A 221 8.83 -15.27 6.90
N PRO A 222 9.28 -14.63 8.00
CA PRO A 222 8.57 -13.49 8.59
C PRO A 222 8.32 -12.31 7.64
N ASP A 223 9.23 -12.06 6.69
CA ASP A 223 9.02 -11.01 5.67
C ASP A 223 7.92 -11.41 4.69
N ALA A 224 7.94 -12.64 4.21
CA ALA A 224 6.92 -13.17 3.32
C ALA A 224 5.54 -13.25 3.98
N GLU A 225 5.48 -13.62 5.26
CA GLU A 225 4.25 -13.62 6.05
C GLU A 225 3.69 -12.20 6.18
N ALA A 226 4.52 -11.23 6.55
CA ALA A 226 4.08 -9.84 6.68
C ALA A 226 3.58 -9.26 5.35
N LEU A 227 4.25 -9.57 4.23
CA LEU A 227 3.77 -9.21 2.89
C LEU A 227 2.43 -9.88 2.59
N GLY A 228 2.31 -11.19 2.80
CA GLY A 228 1.09 -11.96 2.54
C GLY A 228 -0.13 -11.46 3.33
N LEU A 229 0.07 -11.17 4.62
CA LEU A 229 -0.96 -10.58 5.48
C LEU A 229 -1.37 -9.20 4.99
N ALA A 230 -0.41 -8.32 4.67
CA ALA A 230 -0.69 -6.98 4.17
C ALA A 230 -1.44 -7.02 2.82
N LEU A 231 -1.07 -7.92 1.91
CA LEU A 231 -1.77 -8.12 0.63
C LEU A 231 -3.21 -8.61 0.86
N SER A 232 -3.40 -9.54 1.80
CA SER A 232 -4.74 -10.04 2.18
C SER A 232 -5.62 -8.92 2.73
N TYR A 233 -5.06 -8.05 3.57
CA TYR A 233 -5.75 -6.89 4.13
C TYR A 233 -6.04 -5.79 3.09
N GLN A 234 -5.14 -5.57 2.12
CA GLN A 234 -5.38 -4.66 0.99
C GLN A 234 -6.45 -5.20 0.02
N GLY A 235 -6.47 -6.51 -0.19
CA GLY A 235 -7.41 -7.20 -1.09
C GLY A 235 -8.78 -7.50 -0.47
N TYR A 236 -9.01 -7.11 0.79
CA TYR A 236 -10.29 -7.30 1.46
C TYR A 236 -11.42 -6.66 0.67
N GLU A 237 -12.45 -7.46 0.40
CA GLU A 237 -13.75 -7.00 -0.08
C GLU A 237 -14.83 -7.52 0.87
N HIS A 238 -15.82 -6.67 1.09
CA HIS A 238 -16.97 -7.00 1.93
C HIS A 238 -17.89 -7.99 1.21
N GLU A 239 -18.42 -8.99 1.92
CA GLU A 239 -19.26 -10.03 1.31
C GLU A 239 -20.58 -9.48 0.73
N ASP A 240 -21.19 -8.52 1.42
CA ASP A 240 -22.39 -7.84 0.94
C ASP A 240 -22.02 -6.71 -0.05
N PRO A 241 -22.33 -6.84 -1.35
CA PRO A 241 -22.05 -5.79 -2.33
C PRO A 241 -22.91 -4.54 -2.16
N ALA A 242 -23.95 -4.58 -1.31
CA ALA A 242 -24.74 -3.41 -0.95
C ALA A 242 -24.06 -2.54 0.13
N GLN A 243 -23.09 -3.10 0.86
CA GLN A 243 -22.28 -2.36 1.81
C GLN A 243 -21.14 -1.70 1.04
N ASP A 244 -21.26 -0.38 0.83
CA ASP A 244 -20.20 0.46 0.27
C ASP A 244 -19.09 0.65 1.32
N THR A 245 -18.40 -0.44 1.62
CA THR A 245 -17.17 -0.43 2.39
C THR A 245 -16.02 -0.70 1.44
N ASP A 246 -15.83 0.16 0.45
CA ASP A 246 -14.62 0.28 -0.39
C ASP A 246 -13.37 0.69 0.45
N SER A 247 -13.36 0.39 1.75
CA SER A 247 -12.27 0.67 2.68
C SER A 247 -11.48 -0.61 2.93
N PRO A 248 -10.27 -0.75 2.36
CA PRO A 248 -9.36 -1.83 2.70
C PRO A 248 -9.05 -1.84 4.19
N LEU A 249 -8.44 -2.91 4.67
CA LEU A 249 -7.94 -3.03 6.03
C LEU A 249 -6.56 -2.35 6.16
N ASN A 250 -6.45 -1.10 5.70
CA ASN A 250 -5.21 -0.33 5.63
C ASN A 250 -4.49 -0.26 6.97
N GLN A 251 -5.22 -0.07 8.08
CA GLN A 251 -4.61 -0.01 9.40
C GLN A 251 -4.00 -1.35 9.82
N ALA A 252 -4.70 -2.48 9.62
CA ALA A 252 -4.17 -3.79 9.95
C ALA A 252 -2.93 -4.12 9.11
N ALA A 253 -2.94 -3.79 7.82
CA ALA A 253 -1.78 -3.92 6.94
C ALA A 253 -0.58 -3.08 7.44
N LEU A 254 -0.80 -1.81 7.78
CA LEU A 254 0.24 -0.94 8.32
C LEU A 254 0.81 -1.44 9.65
N GLU A 255 -0.03 -2.00 10.53
CA GLU A 255 0.40 -2.55 11.82
C GLU A 255 1.33 -3.77 11.63
N VAL A 256 0.99 -4.68 10.72
CA VAL A 256 1.83 -5.86 10.40
C VAL A 256 3.16 -5.43 9.77
N LEU A 257 3.13 -4.53 8.80
CA LEU A 257 4.35 -4.05 8.14
C LEU A 257 5.25 -3.28 9.11
N GLN A 258 4.67 -2.43 9.97
CA GLN A 258 5.42 -1.69 10.97
C GLN A 258 6.06 -2.61 12.00
N ALA A 259 5.34 -3.63 12.49
CA ALA A 259 5.92 -4.62 13.39
C ALA A 259 7.12 -5.32 12.75
N ARG A 260 7.03 -5.65 11.45
CA ARG A 260 8.15 -6.27 10.75
C ARG A 260 9.34 -5.32 10.55
N ILE A 261 9.09 -4.03 10.34
CA ILE A 261 10.15 -2.99 10.33
C ILE A 261 10.83 -2.89 11.69
N ASP A 262 10.05 -2.87 12.77
CA ASP A 262 10.55 -2.74 14.14
C ASP A 262 11.42 -3.95 14.54
N ASP A 263 11.09 -5.13 14.01
CA ASP A 263 11.87 -6.36 14.13
C ASP A 263 13.10 -6.39 13.17
N GLY A 264 13.43 -5.29 12.50
CA GLY A 264 14.68 -5.10 11.77
C GLY A 264 14.78 -5.81 10.42
N THR A 265 13.69 -5.87 9.65
CA THR A 265 13.72 -6.41 8.28
C THR A 265 14.70 -5.66 7.37
N ASP A 266 15.37 -6.41 6.50
CA ASP A 266 16.13 -5.91 5.37
C ASP A 266 15.40 -6.08 4.03
N ASN A 267 14.15 -6.53 4.04
CA ASN A 267 13.30 -6.65 2.87
C ASN A 267 12.74 -5.27 2.46
N SER A 268 13.12 -4.79 1.29
CA SER A 268 12.71 -3.45 0.83
C SER A 268 11.25 -3.39 0.39
N LEU A 269 10.64 -4.50 -0.01
CA LEU A 269 9.24 -4.54 -0.44
C LEU A 269 8.26 -4.28 0.72
N ILE A 270 8.65 -4.57 1.97
CA ILE A 270 7.88 -4.19 3.17
C ILE A 270 7.70 -2.66 3.22
N TYR A 271 8.80 -1.92 3.00
CA TYR A 271 8.80 -0.46 2.98
C TYR A 271 8.05 0.09 1.75
N VAL A 272 8.21 -0.54 0.57
CA VAL A 272 7.45 -0.16 -0.64
C VAL A 272 5.95 -0.30 -0.38
N MET A 273 5.49 -1.44 0.14
CA MET A 273 4.06 -1.68 0.40
C MET A 273 3.51 -0.73 1.47
N GLN A 274 4.27 -0.43 2.51
CA GLN A 274 3.88 0.59 3.49
C GLN A 274 3.76 1.98 2.83
N GLY A 275 4.71 2.35 1.96
CA GLY A 275 4.63 3.55 1.14
C GLY A 275 3.40 3.58 0.24
N ASP A 276 3.06 2.44 -0.37
CA ASP A 276 1.89 2.29 -1.24
C ASP A 276 0.57 2.48 -0.50
N ILE A 277 0.46 1.94 0.71
CA ILE A 277 -0.71 2.13 1.57
C ILE A 277 -0.81 3.59 2.00
N TYR A 278 0.29 4.23 2.41
CA TYR A 278 0.25 5.66 2.74
C TYR A 278 -0.15 6.52 1.55
N PHE A 279 0.33 6.18 0.35
CA PHE A 279 -0.08 6.85 -0.87
C PHE A 279 -1.59 6.68 -1.11
N SER A 280 -2.12 5.45 -0.96
CA SER A 280 -3.54 5.16 -1.23
C SER A 280 -4.48 5.84 -0.25
N VAL A 281 -4.10 6.00 1.02
CA VAL A 281 -4.88 6.75 2.02
C VAL A 281 -4.66 8.26 1.95
N GLY A 282 -3.84 8.75 1.01
CA GLY A 282 -3.63 10.19 0.77
C GLY A 282 -2.67 10.85 1.76
N LEU A 283 -1.64 10.14 2.20
CA LEU A 283 -0.57 10.65 3.08
C LEU A 283 0.77 10.69 2.32
N PRO A 284 0.94 11.62 1.35
CA PRO A 284 2.07 11.62 0.42
C PRO A 284 3.44 11.80 1.10
N LEU A 285 3.52 12.55 2.20
CA LEU A 285 4.78 12.75 2.92
C LEU A 285 5.28 11.46 3.58
N ARG A 286 4.37 10.67 4.16
CA ARG A 286 4.70 9.35 4.73
C ARG A 286 5.03 8.33 3.64
N ALA A 287 4.28 8.37 2.54
CA ALA A 287 4.59 7.55 1.36
C ALA A 287 6.02 7.83 0.86
N GLN A 288 6.38 9.12 0.71
CA GLN A 288 7.71 9.54 0.26
C GLN A 288 8.82 9.03 1.19
N GLU A 289 8.64 9.15 2.50
CA GLU A 289 9.61 8.68 3.49
C GLU A 289 9.90 7.18 3.30
N HIS A 290 8.86 6.37 3.19
CA HIS A 290 9.01 4.92 3.06
C HIS A 290 9.56 4.49 1.70
N TYR A 291 9.17 5.14 0.60
CA TYR A 291 9.80 4.87 -0.70
C TYR A 291 11.30 5.23 -0.69
N GLN A 292 11.68 6.32 -0.03
CA GLN A 292 13.09 6.70 0.05
C GLN A 292 13.91 5.73 0.93
N GLN A 293 13.32 5.24 2.02
CA GLN A 293 13.90 4.18 2.86
C GLN A 293 14.06 2.88 2.07
N ALA A 294 13.00 2.47 1.37
CA ALA A 294 12.98 1.29 0.52
C ALA A 294 14.06 1.36 -0.56
N LEU A 295 14.15 2.48 -1.30
CA LEU A 295 15.16 2.69 -2.34
C LEU A 295 16.58 2.59 -1.80
N THR A 296 16.84 3.22 -0.64
CA THR A 296 18.15 3.19 0.01
C THR A 296 18.55 1.77 0.40
N LEU A 297 17.62 1.04 1.03
CA LEU A 297 17.82 -0.34 1.44
C LEU A 297 18.03 -1.26 0.23
N ALA A 298 17.13 -1.18 -0.75
CA ALA A 298 17.13 -1.98 -1.96
C ALA A 298 18.39 -1.79 -2.80
N THR A 299 18.90 -0.56 -2.88
CA THR A 299 20.18 -0.25 -3.53
C THR A 299 21.35 -0.92 -2.81
N LYS A 300 21.35 -0.88 -1.47
CA LYS A 300 22.42 -1.46 -0.64
C LYS A 300 22.42 -2.99 -0.71
N THR A 301 21.25 -3.63 -0.78
CA THR A 301 21.12 -5.09 -0.76
C THR A 301 21.01 -5.72 -2.16
N GLY A 302 20.78 -4.92 -3.21
CA GLY A 302 20.58 -5.40 -4.57
C GLY A 302 19.18 -5.97 -4.85
N GLN A 303 18.16 -5.52 -4.11
CA GLN A 303 16.76 -5.95 -4.33
C GLN A 303 16.14 -5.13 -5.47
N LEU A 304 16.10 -5.68 -6.69
CA LEU A 304 15.70 -4.93 -7.89
C LEU A 304 14.25 -4.48 -7.85
N GLN A 305 13.31 -5.34 -7.44
CA GLN A 305 11.89 -4.98 -7.33
C GLN A 305 11.66 -3.86 -6.34
N GLY A 306 12.33 -3.88 -5.18
CA GLY A 306 12.25 -2.79 -4.22
C GLY A 306 12.80 -1.48 -4.76
N GLN A 307 13.84 -1.49 -5.61
CA GLN A 307 14.33 -0.28 -6.28
C GLN A 307 13.27 0.24 -7.27
N ALA A 308 12.78 -0.63 -8.16
CA ALA A 308 11.82 -0.25 -9.19
C ALA A 308 10.51 0.30 -8.58
N GLY A 309 9.93 -0.42 -7.62
CA GLY A 309 8.70 0.00 -6.93
C GLY A 309 8.85 1.30 -6.15
N SER A 310 10.03 1.54 -5.56
CA SER A 310 10.30 2.83 -4.89
C SER A 310 10.37 3.99 -5.87
N GLN A 311 11.05 3.78 -7.01
CA GLN A 311 11.18 4.79 -8.06
C GLN A 311 9.80 5.13 -8.66
N ASP A 312 8.98 4.12 -8.95
CA ASP A 312 7.59 4.32 -9.38
C ASP A 312 6.77 5.12 -8.36
N GLY A 313 6.86 4.76 -7.08
CA GLY A 313 6.17 5.46 -6.00
C GLY A 313 6.59 6.94 -5.91
N LEU A 314 7.88 7.22 -6.02
CA LEU A 314 8.42 8.58 -6.04
C LEU A 314 8.00 9.35 -7.30
N ALA A 315 7.94 8.69 -8.46
CA ALA A 315 7.44 9.27 -9.70
C ALA A 315 5.98 9.72 -9.58
N LEU A 316 5.12 8.88 -8.99
CA LEU A 316 3.71 9.20 -8.75
C LEU A 316 3.56 10.39 -7.79
N LEU A 317 4.39 10.48 -6.75
CA LEU A 317 4.37 11.60 -5.83
C LEU A 317 4.83 12.91 -6.51
N ALA A 318 5.91 12.87 -7.28
CA ALA A 318 6.38 14.01 -8.08
C ALA A 318 5.32 14.46 -9.09
N GLN A 319 4.63 13.52 -9.74
CA GLN A 319 3.50 13.82 -10.62
C GLN A 319 2.37 14.52 -9.85
N GLY A 320 2.06 14.09 -8.63
CA GLY A 320 1.07 14.73 -7.76
C GLY A 320 1.40 16.18 -7.40
N ARG A 321 2.68 16.48 -7.23
CA ARG A 321 3.20 17.84 -6.98
C ARG A 321 3.33 18.69 -8.26
N GLY A 322 3.15 18.09 -9.44
CA GLY A 322 3.34 18.76 -10.73
C GLY A 322 4.81 18.88 -11.16
N GLU A 323 5.72 18.18 -10.50
CA GLU A 323 7.17 18.15 -10.77
C GLU A 323 7.49 17.19 -11.92
N LEU A 324 6.99 17.50 -13.11
CA LEU A 324 7.00 16.55 -14.25
C LEU A 324 8.40 16.07 -14.65
N SER A 325 9.42 16.94 -14.58
CA SER A 325 10.80 16.54 -14.92
C SER A 325 11.37 15.52 -13.95
N GLU A 326 11.06 15.65 -12.66
CA GLU A 326 11.50 14.69 -11.64
C GLU A 326 10.71 13.37 -11.76
N ALA A 327 9.40 13.45 -12.00
CA ALA A 327 8.57 12.28 -12.26
C ALA A 327 9.06 11.46 -13.46
N ILE A 328 9.47 12.12 -14.55
CA ILE A 328 10.06 11.46 -15.73
C ILE A 328 11.36 10.76 -15.36
N ALA A 329 12.27 11.43 -14.64
CA ALA A 329 13.54 10.84 -14.25
C ALA A 329 13.35 9.56 -13.41
N TYR A 330 12.49 9.60 -12.39
CA TYR A 330 12.17 8.42 -11.60
C TYR A 330 11.51 7.30 -12.43
N THR A 331 10.62 7.65 -13.36
CA THR A 331 9.98 6.68 -14.26
C THR A 331 11.01 6.00 -15.18
N GLU A 332 11.96 6.75 -15.71
CA GLU A 332 13.03 6.20 -16.56
C GLU A 332 13.94 5.25 -15.77
N GLU A 333 14.26 5.57 -14.51
CA GLU A 333 15.02 4.69 -13.62
C GLU A 333 14.25 3.40 -13.29
N ALA A 334 12.95 3.49 -12.99
CA ALA A 334 12.10 2.32 -12.75
C ALA A 334 12.00 1.43 -13.99
N LEU A 335 11.74 2.01 -15.16
CA LEU A 335 11.63 1.27 -16.43
C LEU A 335 12.92 0.50 -16.75
N ALA A 336 14.08 1.12 -16.59
CA ALA A 336 15.36 0.46 -16.81
C ALA A 336 15.55 -0.77 -15.89
N LEU A 337 15.02 -0.72 -14.65
CA LEU A 337 15.07 -1.84 -13.72
C LEU A 337 14.08 -2.95 -14.10
N TYR A 338 12.86 -2.61 -14.52
CA TYR A 338 11.90 -3.58 -15.05
C TYR A 338 12.44 -4.31 -16.29
N GLU A 339 13.07 -3.59 -17.21
CA GLU A 339 13.75 -4.18 -18.37
C GLU A 339 14.85 -5.18 -17.97
N VAL A 340 15.63 -4.89 -16.92
CA VAL A 340 16.65 -5.81 -16.38
C VAL A 340 16.01 -7.06 -15.77
N MET A 341 14.85 -6.93 -15.13
CA MET A 341 14.10 -8.06 -14.55
C MET A 341 13.39 -8.91 -15.62
N GLY A 342 13.42 -8.48 -16.89
CA GLY A 342 12.64 -9.11 -17.94
C GLY A 342 11.13 -8.88 -17.78
N ASP A 343 10.76 -7.89 -16.97
CA ASP A 343 9.39 -7.49 -16.76
C ASP A 343 8.95 -6.64 -17.96
N ALA A 344 8.02 -7.18 -18.74
CA ALA A 344 7.60 -6.63 -20.03
C ALA A 344 6.18 -6.05 -20.00
N GLU A 345 5.55 -5.99 -18.83
CA GLU A 345 4.19 -5.45 -18.62
C GLU A 345 4.18 -4.05 -17.99
#